data_AF-A0A0U4CSZ3-F1
#
_entry.id   AF-A0A0U4CSZ3-F1
#
_cell.length_a   1.000
_cell.length_b   1.000
_cell.length_c   1.000
_cell.angle_alpha   90.00
_cell.angle_beta   90.00
_cell.angle_gamma   90.00
#
_symmetry.space_group_name_H-M   'P 1'
#
loop_
_entity.id
_entity.type
_entity.pdbx_description
1 polymer ?
#
loop_
_entity_poly.entity_id
_entity_poly.type
_entity_poly.pdbx_seq_one_letter_code
_entity_poly.pdbx_strand_id
1 'polypeptide(L)'
;MADVQDLLGRRVTVRHRLADGSATDVVGRVVAADPTGLVVQRRDGSETAVDAGRVVALKVVPDRPARSPRALDVDVDELVRITSRGWPAPESVPLGAWELRAAGAFTGRANSVAVVGDPGRPDDEALAAVLDFYTSRGLQPQAQVVVDSAWERRFLAAGWTARTDYLGGAVVQVADLGDAPAPDGRATVTPRASDAWLSRYGRVDDVEAARRVLEGPRTVGFVEVPDDGVPAAAVGRVVVTGEWAGVAAVETLPEHRRRGLADAVVRTSLAWAHERGATRVYLQTMPDNHAALALYAPYGFRTHHHYRYLVPAS
;
A
#
# COMPACT_ATOMS: atom_id res chain seq x y z
N MET A 1 -8.09 -7.03 -34.62
CA MET A 1 -7.53 -6.49 -33.36
C MET A 1 -6.42 -7.43 -32.95
N ALA A 2 -5.25 -6.95 -32.51
CA ALA A 2 -4.33 -7.81 -31.76
C ALA A 2 -5.15 -8.55 -30.70
N ASP A 3 -4.89 -9.83 -30.48
CA ASP A 3 -5.59 -10.57 -29.45
C ASP A 3 -5.45 -9.75 -28.15
N VAL A 4 -6.57 -9.28 -27.59
CA VAL A 4 -6.52 -8.37 -26.43
C VAL A 4 -5.80 -9.08 -25.27
N GLN A 5 -5.81 -10.42 -25.29
CA GLN A 5 -5.06 -11.28 -24.39
C GLN A 5 -3.53 -11.12 -24.52
N ASP A 6 -2.99 -10.82 -25.71
CA ASP A 6 -1.57 -10.52 -25.94
C ASP A 6 -1.13 -9.18 -25.30
N LEU A 7 -2.08 -8.37 -24.83
CA LEU A 7 -1.79 -7.13 -24.12
C LEU A 7 -1.53 -7.36 -22.63
N LEU A 8 -1.89 -8.53 -22.08
CA LEU A 8 -1.70 -8.81 -20.66
C LEU A 8 -0.24 -8.59 -20.24
N GLY A 9 -0.07 -7.82 -19.16
CA GLY A 9 1.23 -7.44 -18.66
C GLY A 9 1.96 -6.38 -19.47
N ARG A 10 1.46 -5.90 -20.62
CA ARG A 10 2.13 -4.84 -21.40
C ARG A 10 1.74 -3.46 -20.91
N ARG A 11 2.66 -2.50 -21.00
CA ARG A 11 2.36 -1.08 -20.75
C ARG A 11 1.73 -0.47 -22.01
N VAL A 12 0.57 0.16 -21.84
CA VAL A 12 -0.23 0.72 -22.93
C VAL A 12 -0.62 2.16 -22.64
N THR A 13 -0.90 2.91 -23.70
CA THR A 13 -1.78 4.09 -23.67
C THR A 13 -3.07 3.73 -24.38
N VAL A 14 -4.20 3.99 -23.72
CA VAL A 14 -5.54 3.72 -24.24
C VAL A 14 -6.32 5.02 -24.21
N ARG A 15 -6.66 5.52 -25.40
CA ARG A 15 -7.63 6.60 -25.56
C ARG A 15 -9.01 5.99 -25.61
N HIS A 16 -9.92 6.42 -24.75
CA HIS A 16 -11.28 5.89 -24.71
C HIS A 16 -12.33 7.00 -24.52
N ARG A 17 -13.55 6.72 -25.00
CA ARG A 17 -14.70 7.62 -24.82
C ARG A 17 -15.26 7.51 -23.40
N LEU A 18 -15.68 8.64 -22.86
CA LEU A 18 -16.47 8.76 -21.64
C LEU A 18 -17.96 8.73 -21.97
N ALA A 19 -18.80 8.61 -20.93
CA ALA A 19 -20.26 8.54 -21.10
C ALA A 19 -20.85 9.82 -21.72
N ASP A 20 -20.20 10.96 -21.53
CA ASP A 20 -20.56 12.26 -22.12
C ASP A 20 -20.09 12.44 -23.58
N GLY A 21 -19.46 11.42 -24.17
CA GLY A 21 -18.95 11.43 -25.54
C GLY A 21 -17.56 12.05 -25.71
N SER A 22 -17.02 12.69 -24.67
CA SER A 22 -15.63 13.18 -24.65
C SER A 22 -14.65 12.00 -24.66
N ALA A 23 -13.37 12.26 -24.93
CA ALA A 23 -12.33 11.22 -24.94
C ALA A 23 -11.19 11.58 -24.00
N THR A 24 -10.73 10.60 -23.24
CA THR A 24 -9.61 10.70 -22.30
C THR A 24 -8.59 9.59 -22.53
N ASP A 25 -7.40 9.75 -21.98
CA ASP A 25 -6.30 8.78 -22.10
C ASP A 25 -6.00 8.15 -20.74
N VAL A 26 -5.80 6.83 -20.72
CA VAL A 26 -5.23 6.11 -19.59
C VAL A 26 -3.90 5.48 -20.01
N VAL A 27 -2.89 5.61 -19.14
CA VAL A 27 -1.56 5.03 -19.36
C VAL A 27 -1.22 4.14 -18.17
N GLY A 28 -0.82 2.91 -18.46
CA GLY A 28 -0.49 1.94 -17.41
C GLY A 28 -0.30 0.52 -17.95
N ARG A 29 -0.19 -0.46 -17.05
CA ARG A 29 -0.03 -1.88 -17.39
C ARG A 29 -1.38 -2.56 -17.50
N VAL A 30 -1.60 -3.36 -18.53
CA VAL A 30 -2.83 -4.16 -18.64
C VAL A 30 -2.77 -5.31 -17.63
N VAL A 31 -3.72 -5.35 -16.70
CA VAL A 31 -3.81 -6.36 -15.62
C VAL A 31 -4.96 -7.34 -15.81
N ALA A 32 -5.93 -7.02 -16.67
CA ALA A 32 -6.95 -7.92 -17.17
C ALA A 32 -7.32 -7.52 -18.60
N ALA A 33 -7.67 -8.49 -19.42
CA ALA A 33 -8.07 -8.29 -20.80
C ALA A 33 -8.93 -9.47 -21.27
N ASP A 34 -10.05 -9.15 -21.89
CA ASP A 34 -10.96 -10.11 -22.50
C ASP A 34 -11.64 -9.46 -23.73
N PRO A 35 -12.51 -10.17 -24.47
CA PRO A 35 -13.17 -9.60 -25.63
C PRO A 35 -14.08 -8.38 -25.36
N THR A 36 -14.50 -8.16 -24.11
CA THR A 36 -15.38 -7.05 -23.69
C THR A 36 -14.61 -5.81 -23.27
N GLY A 37 -13.34 -5.93 -22.91
CA GLY A 37 -12.52 -4.78 -22.51
C GLY A 37 -11.19 -5.15 -21.88
N LEU A 38 -10.59 -4.14 -21.25
CA LEU A 38 -9.30 -4.27 -20.58
C LEU A 38 -9.27 -3.44 -19.30
N VAL A 39 -8.49 -3.88 -18.32
CA VAL A 39 -8.22 -3.15 -17.08
C VAL A 39 -6.78 -2.67 -17.11
N VAL A 40 -6.58 -1.35 -17.03
CA VAL A 40 -5.26 -0.69 -16.99
C VAL A 40 -4.94 -0.26 -15.57
N GLN A 41 -3.86 -0.78 -14.99
CA GLN A 41 -3.29 -0.31 -13.74
C GLN A 41 -2.31 0.84 -13.98
N ARG A 42 -2.59 2.01 -13.41
CA ARG A 42 -1.75 3.21 -13.49
C ARG A 42 -0.53 3.10 -12.58
N ARG A 43 0.40 4.06 -12.70
CA ARG A 43 1.64 4.13 -11.90
C ARG A 43 1.42 4.14 -10.38
N ASP A 44 0.28 4.67 -9.93
CA ASP A 44 -0.09 4.78 -8.51
C ASP A 44 -0.81 3.51 -8.01
N GLY A 45 -0.97 2.51 -8.87
CA GLY A 45 -1.71 1.28 -8.59
C GLY A 45 -3.22 1.39 -8.76
N SER A 46 -3.78 2.57 -9.11
CA SER A 46 -5.21 2.68 -9.42
C SER A 46 -5.53 1.93 -10.71
N GLU A 47 -6.67 1.24 -10.74
CA GLU A 47 -7.11 0.49 -11.92
C GLU A 47 -8.22 1.24 -12.67
N THR A 48 -8.30 1.07 -13.98
CA THR A 48 -9.37 1.62 -14.82
C THR A 48 -9.78 0.60 -15.85
N ALA A 49 -11.05 0.20 -15.76
CA ALA A 49 -11.70 -0.62 -16.75
C ALA A 49 -12.06 0.24 -17.97
N VAL A 50 -11.70 -0.26 -19.15
CA VAL A 50 -11.99 0.35 -20.44
C VAL A 50 -12.77 -0.67 -21.28
N ASP A 51 -14.02 -0.34 -21.56
CA ASP A 51 -14.88 -1.10 -22.46
C ASP A 51 -14.31 -1.09 -23.89
N ALA A 52 -14.28 -2.27 -24.54
CA ALA A 52 -13.70 -2.44 -25.87
C ALA A 52 -14.41 -1.57 -26.92
N GLY A 53 -15.73 -1.39 -26.82
CA GLY A 53 -16.52 -0.55 -27.71
C GLY A 53 -16.26 0.96 -27.53
N ARG A 54 -15.63 1.36 -26.42
CA ARG A 54 -15.24 2.75 -26.14
C ARG A 54 -13.80 3.07 -26.50
N VAL A 55 -12.98 2.08 -26.84
CA VAL A 55 -11.57 2.31 -27.23
C VAL A 55 -11.52 3.06 -28.56
N VAL A 56 -10.87 4.23 -28.55
CA VAL A 56 -10.62 5.06 -29.73
C VAL A 56 -9.25 4.75 -30.32
N ALA A 57 -8.25 4.57 -29.47
CA ALA A 57 -6.90 4.21 -29.87
C ALA A 57 -6.20 3.42 -28.76
N LEU A 58 -5.39 2.44 -29.13
CA LEU A 58 -4.56 1.66 -28.22
C LEU A 58 -3.17 1.54 -28.78
N LYS A 59 -2.16 1.84 -27.97
CA LYS A 59 -0.75 1.69 -28.34
C LYS A 59 0.04 1.10 -27.19
N VAL A 60 0.87 0.10 -27.50
CA VAL A 60 1.89 -0.39 -26.57
C VAL A 60 3.02 0.64 -26.49
N VAL A 61 3.41 0.98 -25.28
CA VAL A 61 4.45 1.96 -24.98
C VAL A 61 5.61 1.27 -24.23
N PRO A 62 6.82 1.87 -24.20
CA PRO A 62 7.92 1.32 -23.42
C PRO A 62 7.55 1.12 -21.95
N ASP A 63 8.07 0.06 -21.34
CA ASP A 63 7.79 -0.30 -19.94
C ASP A 63 8.22 0.78 -18.95
N ARG A 64 9.31 1.51 -19.24
CA ARG A 64 9.83 2.55 -18.37
C ARG A 64 9.38 3.95 -18.85
N PRO A 65 8.76 4.77 -17.99
CA PRO A 65 8.52 6.18 -18.31
C PRO A 65 9.84 6.91 -18.55
N ALA A 66 9.89 7.81 -19.52
CA ALA A 66 11.10 8.59 -19.80
C ALA A 66 11.51 9.50 -18.63
N ARG A 67 10.54 9.92 -17.79
CA ARG A 67 10.74 10.62 -16.52
C ARG A 67 9.66 10.20 -15.54
N SER A 68 10.09 9.68 -14.40
CA SER A 68 9.24 9.42 -13.24
C SER A 68 9.74 10.34 -12.11
N PRO A 69 8.85 11.02 -11.35
CA PRO A 69 9.27 11.83 -10.20
C PRO A 69 10.09 11.00 -9.20
N ARG A 70 10.91 11.64 -8.36
CA ARG A 70 11.56 10.91 -7.27
C ARG A 70 10.52 10.49 -6.24
N ALA A 71 10.80 9.44 -5.49
CA ALA A 71 9.90 8.96 -4.45
C ALA A 71 9.58 10.02 -3.39
N LEU A 72 10.53 10.92 -3.10
CA LEU A 72 10.36 12.04 -2.18
C LEU A 72 9.53 13.21 -2.73
N ASP A 73 9.39 13.31 -4.05
CA ASP A 73 8.69 14.42 -4.71
C ASP A 73 7.21 14.09 -4.97
N VAL A 74 6.76 12.90 -4.54
CA VAL A 74 5.37 12.47 -4.71
C VAL A 74 4.49 13.23 -3.72
N ASP A 75 3.30 13.60 -4.17
CA ASP A 75 2.34 14.29 -3.31
C ASP A 75 1.92 13.39 -2.14
N VAL A 76 1.74 13.99 -0.96
CA VAL A 76 1.42 13.23 0.26
C VAL A 76 0.11 12.48 0.14
N ASP A 77 -0.92 13.07 -0.48
CA ASP A 77 -2.21 12.44 -0.66
C ASP A 77 -2.13 11.30 -1.69
N GLU A 78 -1.32 11.46 -2.75
CA GLU A 78 -1.01 10.38 -3.69
C GLU A 78 -0.34 9.20 -2.97
N LEU A 79 0.66 9.46 -2.13
CA LEU A 79 1.36 8.41 -1.39
C LEU A 79 0.46 7.73 -0.35
N VAL A 80 -0.40 8.45 0.36
CA VAL A 80 -1.38 7.84 1.28
C VAL A 80 -2.28 6.86 0.52
N ARG A 81 -2.82 7.25 -0.65
CA ARG A 81 -3.62 6.35 -1.50
C ARG A 81 -2.84 5.12 -1.98
N ILE A 82 -1.58 5.29 -2.37
CA ILE A 82 -0.70 4.16 -2.75
C ILE A 82 -0.53 3.21 -1.57
N THR A 83 -0.28 3.74 -0.37
CA THR A 83 -0.07 2.90 0.82
C THR A 83 -1.33 2.18 1.28
N SER A 84 -2.51 2.79 1.14
CA SER A 84 -3.82 2.12 1.32
C SER A 84 -3.94 0.89 0.41
N ARG A 85 -3.64 1.03 -0.88
CA ARG A 85 -3.75 -0.09 -1.85
C ARG A 85 -2.79 -1.24 -1.54
N GLY A 86 -1.62 -0.95 -0.96
CA GLY A 86 -0.67 -1.99 -0.56
C GLY A 86 -1.03 -2.69 0.76
N TRP A 87 -1.99 -2.16 1.52
CA TRP A 87 -2.55 -2.75 2.74
C TRP A 87 -4.08 -2.62 2.74
N PRO A 88 -4.77 -3.26 1.79
CA PRO A 88 -6.17 -2.98 1.49
C PRO A 88 -7.08 -3.49 2.59
N ALA A 89 -8.09 -2.70 2.94
CA ALA A 89 -9.19 -3.17 3.75
C ALA A 89 -10.19 -3.97 2.89
N PRO A 90 -10.76 -5.08 3.39
CA PRO A 90 -11.77 -5.85 2.67
C PRO A 90 -13.01 -5.03 2.31
N GLU A 91 -13.35 -4.05 3.15
CA GLU A 91 -14.35 -3.03 2.84
C GLU A 91 -13.67 -1.66 2.74
N SER A 92 -13.84 -0.99 1.61
CA SER A 92 -13.38 0.38 1.39
C SER A 92 -14.48 1.19 0.71
N VAL A 93 -14.89 2.30 1.31
CA VAL A 93 -15.99 3.15 0.84
C VAL A 93 -15.47 4.58 0.62
N PRO A 94 -15.64 5.16 -0.58
CA PRO A 94 -15.23 6.54 -0.82
C PRO A 94 -16.14 7.53 -0.08
N LEU A 95 -15.53 8.57 0.48
CA LEU A 95 -16.19 9.73 1.05
C LEU A 95 -15.54 10.98 0.44
N GLY A 96 -16.02 11.37 -0.75
CA GLY A 96 -15.29 12.32 -1.60
C GLY A 96 -13.90 11.78 -1.95
N ALA A 97 -12.86 12.54 -1.62
CA ALA A 97 -11.48 12.10 -1.76
C ALA A 97 -11.01 11.18 -0.61
N TRP A 98 -11.72 11.13 0.53
CA TRP A 98 -11.38 10.26 1.65
C TRP A 98 -11.76 8.80 1.35
N GLU A 99 -11.13 7.88 2.06
CA GLU A 99 -11.40 6.45 1.96
C GLU A 99 -11.69 5.89 3.37
N LEU A 100 -12.95 5.49 3.59
CA LEU A 100 -13.39 4.80 4.80
C LEU A 100 -12.99 3.32 4.67
N ARG A 101 -12.13 2.83 5.57
CA ARG A 101 -11.56 1.47 5.50
C ARG A 101 -12.01 0.65 6.70
N ALA A 102 -12.53 -0.55 6.45
CA ALA A 102 -12.93 -1.51 7.48
C ALA A 102 -12.43 -2.94 7.15
N ALA A 103 -11.77 -3.53 8.14
CA ALA A 103 -11.15 -4.85 8.12
C ALA A 103 -11.26 -5.53 9.51
N GLY A 104 -12.40 -5.36 10.19
CA GLY A 104 -12.58 -5.81 11.56
C GLY A 104 -11.69 -5.05 12.54
N ALA A 105 -10.94 -5.75 13.40
CA ALA A 105 -9.96 -5.12 14.31
C ALA A 105 -8.50 -5.21 13.79
N PHE A 106 -8.28 -5.73 12.58
CA PHE A 106 -6.93 -6.02 12.09
C PHE A 106 -6.22 -4.78 11.53
N THR A 107 -5.41 -4.16 12.40
CA THR A 107 -4.55 -2.98 12.22
C THR A 107 -5.28 -1.66 11.93
N GLY A 108 -4.75 -0.54 12.46
CA GLY A 108 -5.29 0.80 12.21
C GLY A 108 -5.27 1.23 10.74
N ARG A 109 -4.28 0.75 9.95
CA ARG A 109 -4.16 1.09 8.52
C ARG A 109 -5.34 0.60 7.69
N ALA A 110 -5.96 -0.52 8.08
CA ALA A 110 -7.14 -1.06 7.41
C ALA A 110 -8.46 -0.74 8.16
N ASN A 111 -8.39 -0.02 9.29
CA ASN A 111 -9.51 0.30 10.18
C ASN A 111 -9.53 1.76 10.62
N SER A 112 -9.34 2.66 9.66
CA SER A 112 -9.40 4.11 9.86
C SER A 112 -9.70 4.81 8.54
N VAL A 113 -10.32 5.99 8.61
CA VAL A 113 -10.49 6.82 7.41
C VAL A 113 -9.12 7.34 6.97
N ALA A 114 -8.75 7.12 5.71
CA ALA A 114 -7.62 7.79 5.08
C ALA A 114 -8.06 9.19 4.65
N VAL A 115 -7.53 10.20 5.32
CA VAL A 115 -7.91 11.60 5.12
C VAL A 115 -6.96 12.24 4.12
N VAL A 116 -7.45 12.43 2.89
CA VAL A 116 -6.71 13.03 1.76
C VAL A 116 -7.62 13.93 0.96
N GLY A 117 -7.16 15.09 0.51
CA GLY A 117 -7.97 16.00 -0.30
C GLY A 117 -9.29 16.43 0.36
N ASP A 118 -10.34 16.63 -0.46
CA ASP A 118 -11.65 17.15 -0.05
C ASP A 118 -12.69 16.01 0.12
N PRO A 119 -13.40 15.87 1.26
CA PRO A 119 -14.46 14.89 1.45
C PRO A 119 -15.73 15.15 0.59
N GLY A 120 -15.76 16.26 -0.17
CA GLY A 120 -16.84 16.60 -1.10
C GLY A 120 -18.13 17.01 -0.41
N ARG A 121 -18.06 17.37 0.88
CA ARG A 121 -19.18 17.81 1.72
C ARG A 121 -18.65 18.64 2.90
N PRO A 122 -19.52 19.39 3.61
CA PRO A 122 -19.14 20.13 4.81
C PRO A 122 -18.44 19.27 5.87
N ASP A 123 -17.52 19.88 6.63
CA ASP A 123 -16.67 19.18 7.61
C ASP A 123 -17.49 18.40 8.65
N ASP A 124 -18.57 18.98 9.16
CA ASP A 124 -19.46 18.36 10.15
C ASP A 124 -20.19 17.13 9.59
N GLU A 125 -20.70 17.21 8.35
CA GLU A 125 -21.31 16.08 7.66
C GLU A 125 -20.29 14.96 7.36
N ALA A 126 -19.06 15.32 6.98
CA ALA A 126 -17.98 14.36 6.73
C ALA A 126 -17.59 13.62 8.02
N LEU A 127 -17.42 14.35 9.12
CA LEU A 127 -17.08 13.77 10.42
C LEU A 127 -18.20 12.88 10.95
N ALA A 128 -19.47 13.29 10.82
CA ALA A 128 -20.62 12.46 11.17
C ALA A 128 -20.64 11.15 10.35
N ALA A 129 -20.40 11.24 9.04
CA ALA A 129 -20.34 10.05 8.18
C ALA A 129 -19.21 9.08 8.58
N VAL A 130 -18.05 9.58 9.04
CA VAL A 130 -16.98 8.76 9.59
C VAL A 130 -17.46 8.04 10.86
N LEU A 131 -18.05 8.77 11.81
CA LEU A 131 -18.58 8.18 13.05
C LEU A 131 -19.61 7.08 12.75
N ASP A 132 -20.59 7.38 11.89
CA ASP A 132 -21.67 6.45 11.52
C ASP A 132 -21.12 5.19 10.85
N PHE A 133 -20.16 5.34 9.93
CA PHE A 133 -19.54 4.22 9.23
C PHE A 133 -18.90 3.21 10.20
N TYR A 134 -18.12 3.70 11.18
CA TYR A 134 -17.43 2.83 12.11
C TYR A 134 -18.35 2.27 13.20
N THR A 135 -19.19 3.11 13.81
CA THR A 135 -20.09 2.68 14.90
C THR A 135 -21.15 1.67 14.42
N SER A 136 -21.70 1.83 13.21
CA SER A 136 -22.63 0.85 12.61
C SER A 136 -22.00 -0.53 12.36
N ARG A 137 -20.66 -0.62 12.37
CA ARG A 137 -19.89 -1.87 12.23
C ARG A 137 -19.34 -2.38 13.56
N GLY A 138 -19.68 -1.74 14.69
CA GLY A 138 -19.10 -2.07 15.99
C GLY A 138 -17.59 -1.80 16.07
N LEU A 139 -17.07 -0.90 15.24
CA LEU A 139 -15.66 -0.52 15.18
C LEU A 139 -15.45 0.85 15.84
N GLN A 140 -14.26 1.05 16.40
CA GLN A 140 -13.86 2.36 16.93
C GLN A 140 -13.57 3.31 15.75
N PRO A 141 -14.23 4.49 15.69
CA PRO A 141 -13.88 5.49 14.69
C PRO A 141 -12.45 5.98 14.86
N GLN A 142 -11.68 6.00 13.77
CA GLN A 142 -10.30 6.46 13.75
C GLN A 142 -10.02 7.18 12.43
N ALA A 143 -9.23 8.26 12.48
CA ALA A 143 -8.81 9.00 11.30
C ALA A 143 -7.29 8.99 11.15
N GLN A 144 -6.79 8.45 10.04
CA GLN A 144 -5.39 8.57 9.66
C GLN A 144 -5.17 9.94 9.02
N VAL A 145 -4.48 10.83 9.74
CA VAL A 145 -4.21 12.21 9.29
C VAL A 145 -2.71 12.45 9.19
N VAL A 146 -2.30 13.19 8.17
CA VAL A 146 -0.93 13.69 8.04
C VAL A 146 -0.66 14.70 9.16
N VAL A 147 0.47 14.57 9.83
CA VAL A 147 0.91 15.49 10.89
C VAL A 147 1.12 16.89 10.31
N ASP A 148 0.71 17.92 11.05
CA ASP A 148 0.73 19.34 10.71
C ASP A 148 -0.17 19.74 9.53
N SER A 149 -1.02 18.82 9.06
CA SER A 149 -1.96 19.09 7.97
C SER A 149 -3.14 19.97 8.41
N ALA A 150 -3.80 20.60 7.42
CA ALA A 150 -5.04 21.32 7.67
C ALA A 150 -6.14 20.40 8.24
N TRP A 151 -6.16 19.13 7.82
CA TRP A 151 -7.11 18.16 8.33
C TRP A 151 -6.85 17.78 9.77
N GLU A 152 -5.60 17.60 10.19
CA GLU A 152 -5.30 17.39 11.60
C GLU A 152 -5.90 18.51 12.46
N ARG A 153 -5.68 19.77 12.09
CA ARG A 153 -6.23 20.93 12.82
C ARG A 153 -7.76 20.91 12.86
N ARG A 154 -8.43 20.55 11.77
CA ARG A 154 -9.90 20.46 11.70
C ARG A 154 -10.46 19.35 12.58
N PHE A 155 -9.88 18.16 12.54
CA PHE A 155 -10.28 17.05 13.42
C PHE A 155 -10.07 17.42 14.89
N LEU A 156 -8.93 18.02 15.25
CA LEU A 156 -8.67 18.48 16.61
C LEU A 156 -9.66 19.58 17.05
N ALA A 157 -9.99 20.52 16.18
CA ALA A 157 -11.01 21.54 16.44
C ALA A 157 -12.42 20.95 16.63
N ALA A 158 -12.70 19.81 16.00
CA ALA A 158 -13.93 19.05 16.17
C ALA A 158 -13.92 18.11 17.39
N GLY A 159 -12.93 18.24 18.30
CA GLY A 159 -12.86 17.48 19.54
C GLY A 159 -12.27 16.09 19.42
N TRP A 160 -11.66 15.74 18.29
CA TRP A 160 -10.87 14.51 18.19
C TRP A 160 -9.53 14.68 18.90
N THR A 161 -8.96 13.58 19.38
CA THR A 161 -7.68 13.57 20.11
C THR A 161 -6.70 12.60 19.46
N ALA A 162 -5.41 12.88 19.58
CA ALA A 162 -4.39 11.98 19.08
C ALA A 162 -4.35 10.69 19.91
N ARG A 163 -4.31 9.55 19.23
CA ARG A 163 -4.06 8.26 19.87
C ARG A 163 -2.60 8.23 20.34
N THR A 164 -2.38 8.03 21.64
CA THR A 164 -1.05 8.12 22.27
C THR A 164 -0.42 6.77 22.61
N ASP A 165 -1.08 5.65 22.29
CA ASP A 165 -0.49 4.34 22.48
C ASP A 165 0.56 4.02 21.39
N TYR A 166 1.22 2.87 21.49
CA TYR A 166 2.23 2.42 20.53
C TYR A 166 1.71 2.28 19.09
N LEU A 167 0.39 2.33 18.87
CA LEU A 167 -0.22 2.25 17.54
C LEU A 167 -0.72 3.61 17.05
N GLY A 168 -0.32 4.71 17.70
CA GLY A 168 -0.82 6.06 17.46
C GLY A 168 -0.43 6.72 16.13
N GLY A 169 0.49 6.15 15.35
CA GLY A 169 0.91 6.74 14.07
C GLY A 169 2.11 6.03 13.46
N ALA A 170 2.65 6.58 12.36
CA ALA A 170 3.90 6.09 11.77
C ALA A 170 4.66 7.22 11.07
N VAL A 171 5.95 6.99 10.87
CA VAL A 171 6.75 7.67 9.86
C VAL A 171 6.68 6.88 8.55
N VAL A 172 6.38 7.57 7.46
CA VAL A 172 6.44 7.02 6.11
C VAL A 172 7.80 7.32 5.53
N GLN A 173 8.54 6.28 5.16
CA GLN A 173 9.82 6.42 4.47
C GLN A 173 9.72 5.91 3.04
N VAL A 174 10.43 6.58 2.14
CA VAL A 174 10.46 6.24 0.72
C VAL A 174 11.89 6.20 0.18
N ALA A 175 12.12 5.44 -0.88
CA ALA A 175 13.34 5.44 -1.66
C ALA A 175 13.03 5.24 -3.15
N ASP A 176 13.90 5.77 -4.02
CA ASP A 176 13.93 5.37 -5.43
C ASP A 176 14.59 4.00 -5.54
N LEU A 177 13.88 3.03 -6.10
CA LEU A 177 14.39 1.69 -6.37
C LEU A 177 15.20 1.76 -7.67
N GLY A 178 16.49 2.07 -7.52
CA GLY A 178 17.48 2.02 -8.60
C GLY A 178 17.80 0.58 -8.99
N ASP A 179 19.09 0.25 -9.08
CA ASP A 179 19.49 -1.15 -9.23
C ASP A 179 19.15 -1.91 -7.95
N ALA A 180 18.39 -3.00 -8.10
CA ALA A 180 18.01 -3.81 -6.95
C ALA A 180 19.22 -4.53 -6.35
N PRO A 181 19.30 -4.66 -5.00
CA PRO A 181 20.30 -5.51 -4.38
C PRO A 181 20.09 -6.96 -4.81
N ALA A 182 21.15 -7.77 -4.81
CA ALA A 182 21.00 -9.21 -5.00
C ALA A 182 20.11 -9.79 -3.88
N PRO A 183 19.17 -10.71 -4.16
CA PRO A 183 18.42 -11.40 -3.12
C PRO A 183 19.34 -12.26 -2.25
N ASP A 184 18.87 -12.68 -1.07
CA ASP A 184 19.57 -13.66 -0.24
C ASP A 184 19.17 -15.07 -0.67
N GLY A 185 20.16 -15.94 -0.94
CA GLY A 185 19.92 -17.29 -1.46
C GLY A 185 19.17 -18.23 -0.50
N ARG A 186 19.06 -17.86 0.79
CA ARG A 186 18.27 -18.61 1.77
C ARG A 186 16.78 -18.25 1.73
N ALA A 187 16.46 -17.05 1.24
CA ALA A 187 15.13 -16.50 1.34
C ALA A 187 14.19 -17.08 0.27
N THR A 188 12.95 -17.35 0.65
CA THR A 188 11.88 -17.74 -0.28
C THR A 188 10.80 -16.68 -0.29
N VAL A 189 10.18 -16.44 -1.45
CA VAL A 189 9.03 -15.54 -1.57
C VAL A 189 7.84 -16.29 -2.16
N THR A 190 6.75 -16.37 -1.40
CA THR A 190 5.51 -17.04 -1.81
C THR A 190 4.36 -16.05 -1.96
N PRO A 191 3.34 -16.33 -2.79
CA PRO A 191 2.18 -15.44 -2.95
C PRO A 191 1.16 -15.54 -1.79
N ARG A 192 1.37 -16.45 -0.83
CA ARG A 192 0.49 -16.73 0.30
C ARG A 192 1.31 -16.86 1.58
N ALA A 193 0.78 -16.36 2.70
CA ALA A 193 1.45 -16.49 3.98
C ALA A 193 1.37 -17.95 4.44
N SER A 194 2.51 -18.56 4.80
CA SER A 194 2.49 -19.84 5.49
C SER A 194 2.02 -19.65 6.94
N ASP A 195 1.69 -20.75 7.62
CA ASP A 195 1.37 -20.69 9.05
C ASP A 195 2.59 -20.29 9.89
N ALA A 196 3.81 -20.65 9.45
CA ALA A 196 5.05 -20.20 10.08
C ALA A 196 5.25 -18.69 9.92
N TRP A 197 4.89 -18.14 8.76
CA TRP A 197 4.91 -16.70 8.52
C TRP A 197 3.93 -15.96 9.42
N LEU A 198 2.68 -16.41 9.49
CA LEU A 198 1.64 -15.81 10.32
C LEU A 198 1.97 -15.87 11.80
N SER A 199 2.44 -17.04 12.26
CA SER A 199 2.91 -17.23 13.64
C SER A 199 4.03 -16.27 13.99
N ARG A 200 4.98 -16.03 13.07
CA ARG A 200 6.03 -15.04 13.29
C ARG A 200 5.51 -13.60 13.31
N TYR A 201 4.64 -13.23 12.38
CA TYR A 201 4.11 -11.88 12.36
C TYR A 201 3.39 -11.55 13.68
N GLY A 202 2.72 -12.53 14.30
CA GLY A 202 2.33 -12.52 15.71
C GLY A 202 1.29 -11.47 16.12
N ARG A 203 0.85 -10.61 15.19
CA ARG A 203 -0.16 -9.56 15.38
C ARG A 203 -1.48 -9.95 14.73
N VAL A 204 -1.90 -11.20 14.93
CA VAL A 204 -3.03 -11.82 14.24
C VAL A 204 -3.97 -12.42 15.29
N ASP A 205 -4.96 -11.64 15.71
CA ASP A 205 -6.01 -12.13 16.61
C ASP A 205 -7.06 -12.96 15.85
N ASP A 206 -7.40 -12.52 14.63
CA ASP A 206 -8.24 -13.23 13.67
C ASP A 206 -7.43 -13.52 12.40
N VAL A 207 -7.10 -14.80 12.20
CA VAL A 207 -6.31 -15.27 11.06
C VAL A 207 -7.02 -15.04 9.73
N GLU A 208 -8.34 -15.21 9.69
CA GLU A 208 -9.10 -15.06 8.46
C GLU A 208 -9.14 -13.58 8.05
N ALA A 209 -9.46 -12.69 9.00
CA ALA A 209 -9.41 -11.25 8.75
C ALA A 209 -8.01 -10.77 8.35
N ALA A 210 -6.97 -11.28 9.03
CA ALA A 210 -5.59 -10.95 8.70
C ALA A 210 -5.21 -11.38 7.29
N ARG A 211 -5.56 -12.61 6.88
CA ARG A 211 -5.28 -13.10 5.51
C ARG A 211 -5.97 -12.25 4.45
N ARG A 212 -7.23 -11.81 4.66
CA ARG A 212 -7.92 -10.94 3.69
C ARG A 212 -7.18 -9.63 3.42
N VAL A 213 -6.53 -9.05 4.43
CA VAL A 213 -5.72 -7.82 4.29
C VAL A 213 -4.31 -8.13 3.76
N LEU A 214 -3.64 -9.11 4.37
CA LEU A 214 -2.25 -9.44 4.04
C LEU A 214 -2.13 -9.94 2.60
N GLU A 215 -3.03 -10.82 2.17
CA GLU A 215 -3.02 -11.45 0.85
C GLU A 215 -3.90 -10.73 -0.18
N GLY A 216 -4.63 -9.68 0.24
CA GLY A 216 -5.58 -8.95 -0.60
C GLY A 216 -4.98 -8.30 -1.87
N PRO A 217 -3.76 -7.74 -1.86
CA PRO A 217 -3.21 -7.16 -3.07
C PRO A 217 -2.96 -8.17 -4.19
N ARG A 218 -3.21 -7.75 -5.44
CA ARG A 218 -2.97 -8.55 -6.66
C ARG A 218 -1.55 -9.11 -6.76
N THR A 219 -0.56 -8.33 -6.33
CA THR A 219 0.86 -8.70 -6.40
C THR A 219 1.50 -8.54 -5.04
N VAL A 220 1.49 -9.63 -4.27
CA VAL A 220 2.04 -9.70 -2.92
C VAL A 220 3.00 -10.88 -2.80
N GLY A 221 4.04 -10.70 -1.99
CA GLY A 221 5.04 -11.70 -1.66
C GLY A 221 5.24 -11.77 -0.15
N PHE A 222 5.30 -12.99 0.38
CA PHE A 222 5.62 -13.30 1.76
C PHE A 222 7.02 -13.89 1.78
N VAL A 223 7.95 -13.13 2.34
CA VAL A 223 9.36 -13.50 2.44
C VAL A 223 9.56 -14.30 3.72
N GLU A 224 10.23 -15.44 3.62
CA GLU A 224 10.68 -16.27 4.74
C GLU A 224 12.17 -16.51 4.61
N VAL A 225 12.90 -16.39 5.71
CA VAL A 225 14.34 -16.67 5.78
C VAL A 225 14.57 -17.70 6.90
N PRO A 226 15.04 -18.91 6.57
CA PRO A 226 15.37 -19.92 7.56
C PRO A 226 16.70 -19.62 8.26
N ASP A 227 16.85 -20.08 9.49
CA ASP A 227 18.10 -20.02 10.26
C ASP A 227 18.12 -21.10 11.35
N ASP A 228 19.24 -21.79 11.54
CA ASP A 228 19.45 -22.84 12.56
C ASP A 228 18.26 -23.80 12.74
N GLY A 229 17.73 -24.34 11.64
CA GLY A 229 16.63 -25.31 11.66
C GLY A 229 15.24 -24.71 11.89
N VAL A 230 15.12 -23.38 12.07
CA VAL A 230 13.85 -22.66 12.12
C VAL A 230 13.48 -22.23 10.69
N PRO A 231 12.36 -22.73 10.10
CA PRO A 231 12.02 -22.44 8.70
C PRO A 231 11.75 -20.96 8.39
N ALA A 232 11.17 -20.23 9.36
CA ALA A 232 10.85 -18.80 9.25
C ALA A 232 11.51 -18.01 10.38
N ALA A 233 12.84 -18.04 10.47
CA ALA A 233 13.59 -17.31 11.50
C ALA A 233 13.50 -15.79 11.32
N ALA A 234 13.35 -15.31 10.09
CA ALA A 234 12.85 -13.98 9.79
C ALA A 234 11.78 -14.02 8.70
N VAL A 235 10.89 -13.03 8.73
CA VAL A 235 9.80 -12.90 7.76
C VAL A 235 9.66 -11.46 7.30
N GLY A 236 9.05 -11.26 6.14
CA GLY A 236 8.63 -9.96 5.66
C GLY A 236 7.48 -10.08 4.67
N ARG A 237 6.83 -8.96 4.39
CA ARG A 237 5.83 -8.84 3.34
C ARG A 237 6.24 -7.74 2.38
N VAL A 238 6.15 -8.05 1.09
CA VAL A 238 6.34 -7.10 0.00
C VAL A 238 5.10 -7.07 -0.88
N VAL A 239 4.71 -5.89 -1.34
CA VAL A 239 3.60 -5.71 -2.29
C VAL A 239 4.08 -4.83 -3.44
N VAL A 240 3.57 -5.04 -4.65
CA VAL A 240 3.75 -4.12 -5.78
C VAL A 240 2.39 -3.55 -6.19
N THR A 241 2.27 -2.23 -6.18
CA THR A 241 1.10 -1.46 -6.62
C THR A 241 1.54 -0.41 -7.64
N GLY A 242 1.27 -0.65 -8.92
CA GLY A 242 1.79 0.20 -10.00
C GLY A 242 3.32 0.18 -10.02
N GLU A 243 3.94 1.35 -9.86
CA GLU A 243 5.41 1.51 -9.82
C GLU A 243 5.99 1.45 -8.39
N TRP A 244 5.17 1.20 -7.38
CA TRP A 244 5.57 1.22 -5.98
C TRP A 244 5.66 -0.17 -5.36
N ALA A 245 6.73 -0.39 -4.60
CA ALA A 245 6.88 -1.49 -3.67
C ALA A 245 6.50 -1.04 -2.25
N GLY A 246 5.75 -1.84 -1.51
CA GLY A 246 5.53 -1.64 -0.07
C GLY A 246 6.20 -2.74 0.73
N VAL A 247 7.16 -2.41 1.60
CA VAL A 247 7.77 -3.37 2.53
C VAL A 247 7.14 -3.20 3.91
N ALA A 248 6.66 -4.31 4.48
CA ALA A 248 5.98 -4.32 5.77
C ALA A 248 6.20 -5.65 6.50
N ALA A 249 5.76 -5.73 7.76
CA ALA A 249 5.77 -6.96 8.56
C ALA A 249 7.15 -7.65 8.63
N VAL A 250 8.22 -6.85 8.66
CA VAL A 250 9.60 -7.37 8.80
C VAL A 250 9.82 -7.73 10.26
N GLU A 251 9.94 -9.03 10.55
CA GLU A 251 10.09 -9.56 11.89
C GLU A 251 11.21 -10.61 11.93
N THR A 252 11.92 -10.72 13.06
CA THR A 252 13.00 -11.70 13.27
C THR A 252 12.91 -12.26 14.68
N LEU A 253 13.07 -13.59 14.83
CA LEU A 253 13.08 -14.25 16.15
C LEU A 253 14.09 -13.55 17.04
N PRO A 254 13.74 -13.20 18.29
CA PRO A 254 14.69 -12.59 19.23
C PRO A 254 16.03 -13.32 19.31
N GLU A 255 16.01 -14.65 19.33
CA GLU A 255 17.17 -15.53 19.48
C GLU A 255 18.04 -15.58 18.21
N HIS A 256 17.49 -15.17 17.07
CA HIS A 256 18.15 -15.15 15.76
C HIS A 256 18.47 -13.72 15.28
N ARG A 257 18.26 -12.70 16.13
CA ARG A 257 18.61 -11.31 15.80
C ARG A 257 20.12 -11.13 15.66
N ARG A 258 20.49 -10.04 14.98
CA ARG A 258 21.90 -9.65 14.73
C ARG A 258 22.70 -10.64 13.86
N ARG A 259 22.00 -11.52 13.12
CA ARG A 259 22.56 -12.47 12.14
C ARG A 259 22.33 -12.08 10.68
N GLY A 260 21.92 -10.83 10.43
CA GLY A 260 21.63 -10.32 9.07
C GLY A 260 20.29 -10.79 8.46
N LEU A 261 19.44 -11.49 9.21
CA LEU A 261 18.19 -12.06 8.64
C LEU A 261 17.17 -10.98 8.20
N ALA A 262 17.03 -9.90 8.96
CA ALA A 262 16.17 -8.78 8.55
C ALA A 262 16.68 -8.08 7.27
N ASP A 263 18.00 -8.00 7.11
CA ASP A 263 18.62 -7.48 5.88
C ASP A 263 18.35 -8.40 4.69
N ALA A 264 18.46 -9.72 4.89
CA ALA A 264 18.08 -10.72 3.89
C ALA A 264 16.63 -10.59 3.43
N VAL A 265 15.70 -10.32 4.37
CA VAL A 265 14.29 -10.03 4.06
C VAL A 265 14.16 -8.79 3.18
N VAL A 266 14.84 -7.68 3.53
CA VAL A 266 14.77 -6.42 2.78
C VAL A 266 15.35 -6.59 1.38
N ARG A 267 16.56 -7.12 1.23
CA ARG A 267 17.20 -7.35 -0.08
C ARG A 267 16.34 -8.19 -1.00
N THR A 268 15.81 -9.29 -0.48
CA THR A 268 14.95 -10.20 -1.24
C THR A 268 13.65 -9.51 -1.64
N SER A 269 13.05 -8.71 -0.75
CA SER A 269 11.86 -7.92 -1.06
C SER A 269 12.10 -6.90 -2.18
N LEU A 270 13.22 -6.17 -2.12
CA LEU A 270 13.57 -5.15 -3.11
C LEU A 270 13.88 -5.77 -4.49
N ALA A 271 14.62 -6.88 -4.52
CA ALA A 271 14.87 -7.66 -5.74
C ALA A 271 13.56 -8.15 -6.37
N TRP A 272 12.71 -8.80 -5.56
CA TRP A 272 11.43 -9.35 -5.99
C TRP A 272 10.50 -8.27 -6.57
N ALA A 273 10.48 -7.08 -5.96
CA ALA A 273 9.66 -5.97 -6.41
C ALA A 273 10.20 -5.32 -7.69
N HIS A 274 11.53 -5.17 -7.80
CA HIS A 274 12.17 -4.63 -9.01
C HIS A 274 11.91 -5.50 -10.24
N GLU A 275 11.98 -6.83 -10.11
CA GLU A 275 11.60 -7.77 -11.18
C GLU A 275 10.14 -7.60 -11.64
N ARG A 276 9.28 -7.08 -10.77
CA ARG A 276 7.86 -6.81 -11.04
C ARG A 276 7.59 -5.37 -11.48
N GLY A 277 8.64 -4.61 -11.77
CA GLY A 277 8.56 -3.27 -12.34
C GLY A 277 8.35 -2.16 -11.31
N ALA A 278 8.52 -2.43 -10.02
CA ALA A 278 8.61 -1.36 -9.04
C ALA A 278 9.87 -0.53 -9.29
N THR A 279 9.72 0.79 -9.20
CA THR A 279 10.82 1.77 -9.34
C THR A 279 10.97 2.66 -8.12
N ARG A 280 10.08 2.50 -7.14
CA ARG A 280 10.10 3.19 -5.86
C ARG A 280 9.64 2.23 -4.79
N VAL A 281 10.03 2.49 -3.56
CA VAL A 281 9.63 1.70 -2.41
C VAL A 281 9.22 2.60 -1.26
N TYR A 282 8.23 2.16 -0.50
CA TYR A 282 7.82 2.78 0.75
C TYR A 282 7.78 1.75 1.88
N LEU A 283 7.85 2.27 3.10
CA LEU A 283 7.54 1.54 4.33
C LEU A 283 6.90 2.47 5.34
N GLN A 284 6.21 1.88 6.31
CA GLN A 284 5.59 2.59 7.43
C GLN A 284 6.08 1.93 8.72
N THR A 285 6.74 2.69 9.57
CA THR A 285 7.28 2.20 10.84
C THR A 285 7.05 3.23 11.95
N MET A 286 7.19 2.82 13.20
CA MET A 286 7.10 3.76 14.32
C MET A 286 8.28 4.75 14.30
N PRO A 287 8.06 6.04 14.63
CA PRO A 287 9.11 7.06 14.64
C PRO A 287 10.29 6.73 15.57
N ASP A 288 10.04 5.99 16.65
CA ASP A 288 11.00 5.57 17.67
C ASP A 288 11.63 4.19 17.39
N ASN A 289 11.25 3.52 16.30
CA ASN A 289 11.83 2.23 15.91
C ASN A 289 13.20 2.44 15.24
N HIS A 290 14.18 2.89 16.03
CA HIS A 290 15.54 3.19 15.57
C HIS A 290 16.22 1.99 14.90
N ALA A 291 15.95 0.76 15.35
CA ALA A 291 16.47 -0.45 14.74
C ALA A 291 15.98 -0.63 13.30
N ALA A 292 14.67 -0.44 13.07
CA ALA A 292 14.11 -0.49 11.72
C ALA A 292 14.62 0.66 10.85
N LEU A 293 14.66 1.90 11.36
CA LEU A 293 15.18 3.04 10.61
C LEU A 293 16.66 2.82 10.17
N ALA A 294 17.48 2.25 11.05
CA ALA A 294 18.87 1.91 10.73
C ALA A 294 18.99 0.76 9.71
N LEU A 295 18.07 -0.22 9.74
CA LEU A 295 18.01 -1.31 8.76
C LEU A 295 17.75 -0.79 7.34
N TYR A 296 16.87 0.21 7.19
CA TYR A 296 16.45 0.69 5.88
C TYR A 296 17.34 1.80 5.30
N ALA A 297 18.06 2.56 6.14
CA ALA A 297 18.89 3.67 5.70
C ALA A 297 19.91 3.35 4.57
N PRO A 298 20.60 2.19 4.56
CA PRO A 298 21.51 1.82 3.47
C PRO A 298 20.85 1.70 2.09
N TYR A 299 19.54 1.45 2.04
CA TYR A 299 18.76 1.34 0.81
C TYR A 299 18.20 2.68 0.33
N GLY A 300 18.67 3.80 0.91
CA GLY A 300 18.28 5.15 0.50
C GLY A 300 16.93 5.61 1.04
N PHE A 301 16.33 4.89 1.99
CA PHE A 301 15.08 5.31 2.62
C PHE A 301 15.25 6.65 3.34
N ARG A 302 14.34 7.57 3.04
CA ARG A 302 14.24 8.90 3.64
C ARG A 302 12.82 9.12 4.12
N THR A 303 12.66 9.86 5.21
CA THR A 303 11.35 10.28 5.69
C THR A 303 10.66 11.16 4.65
N HIS A 304 9.45 10.79 4.27
CA HIS A 304 8.58 11.58 3.41
C HIS A 304 7.60 12.41 4.23
N HIS A 305 6.90 11.79 5.17
CA HIS A 305 5.95 12.46 6.05
C HIS A 305 5.66 11.59 7.28
N HIS A 306 4.98 12.19 8.26
CA HIS A 306 4.42 11.49 9.41
C HIS A 306 2.90 11.51 9.31
N TYR A 307 2.26 10.45 9.78
CA TYR A 307 0.83 10.46 10.05
C TYR A 307 0.57 10.00 11.49
N ARG A 308 -0.58 10.39 12.02
CA ARG A 308 -1.11 9.88 13.28
C ARG A 308 -2.57 9.48 13.15
N TYR A 309 -3.03 8.64 14.07
CA TYR A 309 -4.44 8.35 14.22
C TYR A 309 -5.06 9.30 15.22
N LEU A 310 -6.15 9.94 14.82
CA LEU A 310 -7.03 10.65 15.72
C LEU A 310 -8.24 9.78 16.04
N VAL A 311 -8.76 9.90 17.26
CA VAL A 311 -9.97 9.23 17.74
C VAL A 311 -10.94 10.25 18.32
N PRO A 312 -12.27 10.01 18.29
CA PRO A 312 -13.23 10.86 19.00
C PRO A 312 -12.86 10.92 20.48
N ALA A 313 -13.09 12.06 21.13
CA ALA A 313 -13.03 12.11 22.59
C ALA A 313 -14.04 11.12 23.19
N SER A 314 -13.62 10.41 24.24
CA SER A 314 -14.47 9.51 25.03
C SER A 314 -15.57 10.26 25.78
#